data_AF-A0AA42NQJ0-F1
#
_entry.id   AF-A0AA42NQJ0-F1
#
_cell.length_a   1.000
_cell.length_b   1.000
_cell.length_c   1.000
_cell.angle_alpha   90.00
_cell.angle_beta   90.00
_cell.angle_gamma   90.00
#
_symmetry.space_group_name_H-M   'P 1'
#
loop_
_entity.id
_entity.type
_entity.pdbx_description
1 polymer ?
#
loop_
_entity_poly.entity_id
_entity_poly.type
_entity_poly.pdbx_seq_one_letter_code
_entity_poly.pdbx_strand_id
1 'polypeptide(L)'
;GSYEIFDYPGGYTNLGEGEAYARVRVEELQSAHLRGQATGRARGLAPGYLFTLERHPSASQNREYLVVAAHYQFSDNDYEAASGSSSHVLRIRVETHPSDQPFRAQRLTPRPQTMGPDTATVTGPKGQEIYTDEYGRVKVSFPWNRYCSKDENSSCWIRVSHPWAGSSFG
;
A
#
# COMPACT_ATOMS: atom_id res chain seq x y z
N GLY A 1 -4.43 -21.92 15.41
CA GLY A 1 -5.80 -22.09 14.89
C GLY A 1 -5.81 -21.58 13.47
N SER A 2 -6.34 -22.36 12.52
CA SER A 2 -6.44 -21.96 11.12
C SER A 2 -7.69 -21.11 10.93
N TYR A 3 -7.55 -19.79 11.09
CA TYR A 3 -8.61 -18.85 10.74
C TYR A 3 -8.48 -18.49 9.27
N GLU A 4 -9.58 -18.64 8.53
CA GLU A 4 -9.68 -18.26 7.12
C GLU A 4 -10.17 -16.81 7.01
N ILE A 5 -9.67 -16.10 6.00
CA ILE A 5 -10.06 -14.72 5.69
C ILE A 5 -10.52 -14.68 4.24
N PHE A 6 -11.71 -14.11 4.03
CA PHE A 6 -12.33 -13.97 2.72
C PHE A 6 -12.69 -12.50 2.47
N ASP A 7 -12.44 -12.00 1.26
CA ASP A 7 -12.74 -10.62 0.85
C ASP A 7 -13.21 -10.57 -0.62
N TYR A 8 -14.21 -9.74 -0.90
CA TYR A 8 -14.76 -9.49 -2.24
C TYR A 8 -15.22 -8.03 -2.36
N PRO A 9 -14.91 -7.32 -3.47
CA PRO A 9 -14.19 -7.77 -4.67
C PRO A 9 -12.66 -7.70 -4.57
N GLY A 10 -11.97 -8.62 -5.25
CA GLY A 10 -10.50 -8.76 -5.20
C GLY A 10 -9.69 -7.80 -6.09
N GLY A 11 -10.34 -7.05 -7.00
CA GLY A 11 -9.66 -6.03 -7.81
C GLY A 11 -8.72 -6.55 -8.91
N TYR A 12 -8.91 -7.78 -9.37
CA TYR A 12 -8.15 -8.40 -10.47
C TYR A 12 -9.10 -8.91 -11.56
N THR A 13 -8.59 -9.05 -12.77
CA THR A 13 -9.31 -9.70 -13.89
C THR A 13 -8.66 -11.02 -14.29
N ASN A 14 -7.35 -11.17 -14.06
CA ASN A 14 -6.60 -12.39 -14.28
C ASN A 14 -6.39 -13.14 -12.95
N LEU A 15 -6.56 -14.46 -12.96
CA LEU A 15 -6.34 -15.34 -11.81
C LEU A 15 -4.93 -15.19 -11.22
N GLY A 16 -3.89 -15.07 -12.05
CA GLY A 16 -2.51 -14.95 -11.58
C GLY A 16 -2.25 -13.66 -10.77
N GLU A 17 -2.92 -12.56 -11.13
CA GLU A 17 -2.90 -11.33 -10.33
C GLU A 17 -3.65 -11.52 -9.01
N GLY A 18 -4.78 -12.23 -9.05
CA GLY A 18 -5.57 -12.56 -7.87
C GLY A 18 -4.80 -13.38 -6.83
N GLU A 19 -4.07 -14.40 -7.27
CA GLU A 19 -3.18 -15.19 -6.39
C GLU A 19 -2.08 -14.33 -5.78
N ALA A 20 -1.45 -13.45 -6.57
CA ALA A 20 -0.42 -12.54 -6.09
C ALA A 20 -0.98 -11.56 -5.04
N TYR A 21 -2.17 -10.98 -5.28
CA TYR A 21 -2.84 -10.09 -4.33
C TYR A 21 -3.19 -10.83 -3.04
N ALA A 22 -3.81 -12.01 -3.13
CA ALA A 22 -4.15 -12.81 -1.96
C ALA A 22 -2.91 -13.16 -1.13
N ARG A 23 -1.81 -13.56 -1.78
CA ARG A 23 -0.52 -13.80 -1.10
C ARG A 23 -0.02 -12.56 -0.37
N VAL A 24 0.01 -11.40 -1.04
CA VAL A 24 0.42 -10.14 -0.42
C VAL A 24 -0.46 -9.78 0.78
N ARG A 25 -1.77 -10.08 0.75
CA ARG A 25 -2.67 -9.83 1.88
C ARG A 25 -2.40 -10.74 3.07
N VAL A 26 -2.08 -12.01 2.83
CA VAL A 26 -1.69 -12.92 3.91
C VAL A 26 -0.35 -12.49 4.52
N GLU A 27 0.63 -12.14 3.68
CA GLU A 27 1.94 -11.62 4.12
C GLU A 27 1.82 -10.31 4.93
N GLU A 28 0.87 -9.43 4.56
CA GLU A 28 0.53 -8.19 5.30
C GLU A 28 0.08 -8.50 6.74
N LEU A 29 -0.81 -9.48 6.91
CA LEU A 29 -1.31 -9.88 8.23
C LEU A 29 -0.21 -10.55 9.06
N GLN A 30 0.61 -11.41 8.44
CA GLN A 30 1.74 -12.07 9.10
C GLN A 30 2.82 -11.06 9.52
N SER A 31 3.08 -10.04 8.69
CA SER A 31 4.07 -8.99 8.95
C SER A 31 3.81 -8.26 10.27
N ALA A 32 2.53 -8.03 10.59
CA ALA A 32 2.12 -7.38 11.83
C ALA A 32 2.39 -8.25 13.08
N HIS A 33 2.35 -9.58 12.94
CA HIS A 33 2.59 -10.51 14.05
C HIS A 33 4.07 -10.63 14.41
N LEU A 34 4.97 -10.44 13.45
CA LEU A 34 6.41 -10.72 13.58
C LEU A 34 7.23 -9.48 13.95
N ARG A 35 6.69 -8.60 14.79
CA ARG A 35 7.37 -7.39 15.23
C ARG A 35 8.22 -7.65 16.47
N GLY A 36 9.48 -7.24 16.40
CA GLY A 36 10.36 -7.13 17.56
C GLY A 36 10.62 -5.68 17.92
N GLN A 37 10.99 -5.41 19.18
CA GLN A 37 11.47 -4.09 19.60
C GLN A 37 12.91 -4.22 20.12
N ALA A 38 13.77 -3.30 19.71
CA ALA A 38 15.13 -3.21 20.22
C ALA A 38 15.44 -1.77 20.64
N THR A 39 16.22 -1.60 21.69
CA THR A 39 16.69 -0.29 22.15
C THR A 39 18.21 -0.31 22.25
N GLY A 40 18.87 0.72 21.73
CA GLY A 40 20.32 0.81 21.73
C GLY A 40 20.83 2.20 21.45
N ARG A 41 22.13 2.26 21.11
CA ARG A 41 22.86 3.49 20.79
C ARG A 41 23.53 3.44 19.41
N ALA A 42 23.26 2.39 18.63
CA ALA A 42 23.83 2.20 17.30
C ALA A 42 23.23 3.23 16.33
N ARG A 43 24.02 4.25 15.98
CA ARG A 43 23.58 5.40 15.16
C ARG A 43 23.25 5.04 13.72
N GLY A 44 23.73 3.89 13.23
CA GLY A 44 23.44 3.39 11.89
C GLY A 44 22.06 2.72 11.74
N LEU A 45 21.30 2.55 12.83
CA LEU A 45 19.96 1.98 12.76
C LEU A 45 18.99 3.00 12.17
N ALA A 46 18.45 2.70 10.99
CA ALA A 46 17.45 3.52 10.32
C ALA A 46 16.39 2.67 9.61
N PRO A 47 15.15 3.16 9.44
CA PRO A 47 14.11 2.42 8.73
C PRO A 47 14.55 2.04 7.32
N GLY A 48 14.28 0.79 6.92
CA GLY A 48 14.71 0.21 5.64
C GLY A 48 16.07 -0.47 5.66
N TYR A 49 16.86 -0.35 6.73
CA TYR A 49 18.16 -1.00 6.84
C TYR A 49 18.05 -2.38 7.48
N LEU A 50 18.95 -3.28 7.07
CA LEU A 50 19.16 -4.58 7.69
C LEU A 50 20.27 -4.47 8.74
N PHE A 51 20.13 -5.23 9.83
CA PHE A 51 21.21 -5.45 10.79
C PHE A 51 21.15 -6.87 11.34
N THR A 52 22.31 -7.40 11.72
CA THR A 52 22.41 -8.71 12.39
C THR A 52 22.46 -8.50 13.90
N LEU A 53 21.59 -9.19 14.64
CA LEU A 53 21.64 -9.24 16.09
C LEU A 53 22.60 -10.36 16.53
N GLU A 54 23.51 -10.02 17.43
CA GLU A 54 24.46 -10.97 18.02
C GLU A 54 24.37 -10.95 19.56
N ARG A 55 24.79 -12.05 20.19
CA ARG A 55 24.93 -12.21 21.64
C ARG A 55 23.62 -12.02 22.46
N HIS A 56 22.47 -12.23 21.83
CA HIS A 56 21.19 -12.33 22.54
C HIS A 56 21.12 -13.65 23.33
N PRO A 57 20.62 -13.65 24.60
CA PRO A 57 20.55 -14.86 25.44
C PRO A 57 19.78 -16.02 24.80
N SER A 58 18.72 -15.71 24.06
CA SER A 58 18.04 -16.69 23.21
C SER A 58 18.73 -16.78 21.86
N ALA A 59 19.33 -17.94 21.58
CA ALA A 59 20.08 -18.20 20.35
C ALA A 59 19.25 -17.96 19.08
N SER A 60 17.94 -18.29 19.10
CA SER A 60 17.04 -18.14 17.96
C SER A 60 16.76 -16.69 17.55
N GLN A 61 17.09 -15.71 18.42
CA GLN A 61 16.97 -14.29 18.11
C GLN A 61 18.25 -13.72 17.49
N ASN A 62 19.37 -14.47 17.48
CA ASN A 62 20.60 -14.01 16.84
C ASN A 62 20.54 -14.23 15.33
N ARG A 63 19.84 -13.32 14.64
CA ARG A 63 19.60 -13.36 13.20
C ARG A 63 19.54 -11.95 12.62
N GLU A 64 19.35 -11.86 11.31
CA GLU A 64 19.22 -10.59 10.60
C GLU A 64 17.77 -10.06 10.66
N TYR A 65 17.65 -8.76 10.92
CA TYR A 65 16.37 -8.05 11.02
C TYR A 65 16.36 -6.81 10.13
N LEU A 66 15.21 -6.53 9.55
CA LEU A 66 14.83 -5.27 8.94
C LEU A 66 14.34 -4.28 10.00
N VAL A 67 14.89 -3.07 10.01
CA VAL A 67 14.34 -1.95 10.81
C VAL A 67 13.13 -1.38 10.07
N VAL A 68 11.96 -1.44 10.70
CA VAL A 68 10.72 -0.95 10.08
C VAL A 68 10.27 0.41 10.63
N ALA A 69 10.62 0.70 11.88
CA ALA A 69 10.48 2.03 12.45
C ALA A 69 11.66 2.33 13.37
N ALA A 70 12.00 3.61 13.51
CA ALA A 70 13.03 4.07 14.43
C ALA A 70 12.58 5.35 15.13
N HIS A 71 12.75 5.38 16.45
CA HIS A 71 12.53 6.54 17.30
C HIS A 71 13.86 6.94 17.91
N TYR A 72 14.27 8.16 17.60
CA TYR A 72 15.53 8.70 18.10
C TYR A 72 15.28 9.71 19.20
N GLN A 73 15.98 9.54 20.31
CA GLN A 73 16.01 10.48 21.42
C GLN A 73 17.44 10.93 21.63
N PHE A 74 17.64 12.25 21.47
CA PHE A 74 18.90 12.93 21.69
C PHE A 74 18.67 14.07 22.68
N SER A 75 19.50 14.18 23.71
CA SER A 75 19.59 15.36 24.56
C SER A 75 21.05 15.73 24.77
N ASP A 76 21.33 17.02 24.63
CA ASP A 76 22.64 17.62 24.86
C ASP A 76 22.58 18.50 26.14
N ASN A 77 23.73 18.93 26.64
CA ASN A 77 23.82 19.79 27.80
C ASN A 77 23.52 21.25 27.44
N ASP A 78 22.94 21.98 28.39
CA ASP A 78 22.90 23.44 28.31
C ASP A 78 24.32 24.00 28.53
N TYR A 79 24.58 25.12 27.86
CA TYR A 79 25.83 25.88 27.86
C TYR A 79 26.47 25.99 29.26
N GLU A 80 27.80 25.94 29.36
CA GLU A 80 28.66 25.78 30.56
C GLU A 80 28.55 26.87 31.68
N ALA A 81 27.38 27.46 31.92
CA ALA A 81 27.17 28.48 32.95
C ALA A 81 26.45 27.95 34.20
N ALA A 82 25.86 26.75 34.17
CA ALA A 82 25.16 26.18 35.32
C ALA A 82 25.87 24.90 35.80
N SER A 83 26.29 24.86 37.08
CA SER A 83 26.93 23.71 37.72
C SER A 83 25.97 22.54 38.01
N GLY A 84 25.11 22.21 37.05
CA GLY A 84 24.22 21.06 37.09
C GLY A 84 24.58 20.14 35.93
N SER A 85 25.21 19.01 36.22
CA SER A 85 25.49 17.97 35.23
C SER A 85 24.17 17.41 34.68
N SER A 86 23.64 17.98 33.60
CA SER A 86 22.62 17.29 32.81
C SER A 86 23.30 16.12 32.08
N SER A 87 22.61 14.98 32.06
CA SER A 87 23.13 13.77 31.43
C SER A 87 22.88 13.79 29.93
N HIS A 88 23.92 13.61 29.12
CA HIS A 88 23.78 13.32 27.69
C HIS A 88 22.95 12.03 27.49
N VAL A 89 21.88 12.11 26.69
CA VAL A 89 21.06 10.95 26.34
C VAL A 89 21.12 10.72 24.85
N LEU A 90 21.66 9.56 24.48
CA LEU A 90 21.45 8.95 23.17
C LEU A 90 20.66 7.66 23.40
N ARG A 91 19.45 7.60 22.86
CA ARG A 91 18.61 6.40 22.89
C ARG A 91 17.89 6.25 21.55
N ILE A 92 18.09 5.10 20.92
CA ILE A 92 17.46 4.73 19.66
C ILE A 92 16.60 3.53 19.94
N ARG A 93 15.29 3.65 19.75
CA ARG A 93 14.36 2.52 19.79
C ARG A 93 13.98 2.16 18.37
N VAL A 94 14.02 0.89 18.02
CA VAL A 94 13.64 0.41 16.70
C VAL A 94 12.59 -0.67 16.78
N GLU A 95 11.67 -0.64 15.83
CA GLU A 95 10.82 -1.78 15.52
C GLU A 95 11.47 -2.59 14.41
N THR A 96 11.43 -3.90 14.58
CA THR A 96 12.18 -4.85 13.76
C THR A 96 11.26 -5.90 13.18
N HIS A 97 11.66 -6.43 12.03
CA HIS A 97 11.00 -7.54 11.35
C HIS A 97 12.07 -8.54 10.92
N PRO A 98 11.89 -9.85 11.14
CA PRO A 98 12.82 -10.85 10.61
C PRO A 98 13.01 -10.70 9.10
N SER A 99 14.26 -10.77 8.63
CA SER A 99 14.60 -10.62 7.21
C SER A 99 14.21 -11.84 6.36
N ASP A 100 14.02 -13.00 7.00
CA ASP A 100 13.62 -14.27 6.38
C ASP A 100 12.16 -14.29 5.90
N GLN A 101 11.38 -13.27 6.28
CA GLN A 101 9.99 -13.11 5.86
C GLN A 101 9.77 -11.78 5.13
N PRO A 102 8.93 -11.78 4.08
CA PRO A 102 8.67 -10.58 3.32
C PRO A 102 7.86 -9.59 4.14
N PHE A 103 8.42 -8.41 4.37
CA PHE A 103 7.66 -7.33 4.96
C PHE A 103 6.61 -6.76 3.99
N ARG A 104 5.37 -6.62 4.48
CA ARG A 104 4.27 -5.91 3.81
C ARG A 104 3.67 -4.87 4.75
N ALA A 105 3.49 -3.65 4.25
CA ALA A 105 2.89 -2.56 5.00
C ALA A 105 1.37 -2.74 5.13
N GLN A 106 0.82 -2.33 6.27
CA GLN A 106 -0.62 -2.34 6.49
C GLN A 106 -1.35 -1.32 5.62
N ARG A 107 -2.55 -1.66 5.15
CA ARG A 107 -3.44 -0.76 4.40
C ARG A 107 -4.18 0.23 5.30
N LEU A 108 -3.45 1.18 5.88
CA LEU A 108 -4.06 2.24 6.70
C LEU A 108 -4.71 3.34 5.84
N THR A 109 -4.23 3.54 4.61
CA THR A 109 -4.77 4.54 3.70
C THR A 109 -6.19 4.15 3.26
N PRO A 110 -7.21 4.97 3.54
CA PRO A 110 -8.58 4.69 3.10
C PRO A 110 -8.66 4.55 1.57
N ARG A 111 -9.45 3.58 1.10
CA ARG A 111 -9.70 3.41 -0.34
C ARG A 111 -10.53 4.60 -0.84
N PRO A 112 -10.19 5.22 -1.99
CA PRO A 112 -11.07 6.20 -2.63
C PRO A 112 -12.43 5.57 -2.93
N GLN A 113 -13.51 6.24 -2.54
CA GLN A 113 -14.88 5.79 -2.76
C GLN A 113 -15.67 6.88 -3.47
N THR A 114 -16.45 6.50 -4.48
CA THR A 114 -17.46 7.38 -5.08
C THR A 114 -18.74 7.26 -4.27
N MET A 115 -19.36 8.40 -3.91
CA MET A 115 -20.55 8.44 -3.06
C MET A 115 -21.87 8.20 -3.82
N GLY A 116 -21.81 8.01 -5.14
CA GLY A 116 -22.98 7.82 -6.00
C GLY A 116 -22.60 7.82 -7.48
N PRO A 117 -23.60 7.75 -8.38
CA PRO A 117 -23.36 7.85 -9.81
C PRO A 117 -23.01 9.29 -10.22
N ASP A 118 -22.09 9.42 -11.16
CA ASP A 118 -21.73 10.69 -11.80
C ASP A 118 -22.18 10.70 -13.27
N THR A 119 -22.43 11.89 -13.80
CA THR A 119 -22.67 12.09 -15.24
C THR A 119 -21.35 12.30 -15.99
N ALA A 120 -21.33 11.92 -17.27
CA ALA A 120 -20.17 12.07 -18.15
C ALA A 120 -20.63 12.31 -19.60
N THR A 121 -19.77 12.92 -20.41
CA THR A 121 -20.01 13.12 -21.84
C THR A 121 -19.41 11.96 -22.63
N VAL A 122 -20.18 11.33 -23.53
CA VAL A 122 -19.66 10.29 -24.45
C VAL A 122 -18.67 10.93 -25.43
N THR A 123 -17.52 10.28 -25.63
CA THR A 123 -16.43 10.76 -26.50
C THR A 123 -15.97 9.69 -27.49
N GLY A 124 -15.33 10.13 -28.57
CA GLY A 124 -14.77 9.28 -29.60
C GLY A 124 -13.86 10.08 -30.54
N PRO A 125 -13.33 9.43 -31.60
CA PRO A 125 -12.46 10.07 -32.57
C PRO A 125 -13.12 11.24 -33.29
N LYS A 126 -12.32 12.22 -33.70
CA LYS A 126 -12.81 13.36 -34.46
C LYS A 126 -13.49 12.90 -35.75
N GLY A 127 -14.72 13.39 -36.00
CA GLY A 127 -15.49 13.07 -37.20
C GLY A 127 -16.29 11.77 -37.11
N GLN A 128 -16.23 11.05 -35.99
CA GLN A 128 -17.00 9.84 -35.75
C GLN A 128 -18.07 10.10 -34.69
N GLU A 129 -19.34 10.09 -35.10
CA GLU A 129 -20.49 10.31 -34.21
C GLU A 129 -20.74 9.12 -33.27
N ILE A 130 -20.53 7.90 -33.77
CA ILE A 130 -20.73 6.65 -33.01
C ILE A 130 -19.40 5.91 -32.92
N TYR A 131 -18.87 5.79 -31.71
CA TYR A 131 -17.63 5.06 -31.43
C TYR A 131 -17.87 4.01 -30.35
N THR A 132 -17.99 2.75 -30.80
CA THR A 132 -18.26 1.59 -29.95
C THR A 132 -17.36 0.42 -30.33
N ASP A 133 -17.27 -0.58 -29.45
CA ASP A 133 -16.57 -1.83 -29.72
C ASP A 133 -17.55 -3.02 -29.90
N GLU A 134 -16.99 -4.22 -30.07
CA GLU A 134 -17.75 -5.47 -30.27
C GLU A 134 -18.73 -5.81 -29.13
N TYR A 135 -18.58 -5.18 -27.95
CA TYR A 135 -19.45 -5.36 -26.78
C TYR A 135 -20.41 -4.18 -26.57
N GLY A 136 -20.52 -3.25 -27.53
CA GLY A 136 -21.37 -2.06 -27.41
C GLY A 136 -20.93 -1.11 -26.30
N ARG A 137 -19.64 -1.11 -25.93
CA ARG A 137 -19.10 -0.20 -24.92
C ARG A 137 -18.84 1.17 -25.53
N VAL A 138 -18.82 2.19 -24.68
CA VAL A 138 -18.48 3.58 -25.07
C VAL A 138 -17.30 4.08 -24.26
N LYS A 139 -16.70 5.18 -24.70
CA LYS A 139 -15.76 5.97 -23.91
C LYS A 139 -16.41 7.28 -23.48
N VAL A 140 -16.03 7.77 -22.32
CA VAL A 140 -16.58 8.99 -21.73
C VAL A 140 -15.49 9.93 -21.21
N SER A 141 -15.85 11.20 -21.08
CA SER A 141 -15.10 12.23 -20.37
C SER A 141 -15.89 12.66 -19.14
N PHE A 142 -15.31 12.48 -17.95
CA PHE A 142 -15.89 12.99 -16.71
C PHE A 142 -15.66 14.51 -16.57
N PRO A 143 -16.61 15.27 -15.99
CA PRO A 143 -16.46 16.72 -15.82
C PRO A 143 -15.26 17.14 -14.97
N TRP A 144 -14.87 16.31 -14.00
CA TRP A 144 -13.73 16.54 -13.13
C TRP A 144 -12.38 16.19 -13.79
N ASN A 145 -12.38 15.52 -14.94
CA ASN A 145 -11.15 15.15 -15.64
C ASN A 145 -10.59 16.33 -16.46
N ARG A 146 -9.75 17.14 -15.82
CA ARG A 146 -9.12 18.34 -16.43
C ARG A 146 -8.06 18.03 -17.48
N TYR A 147 -7.55 16.80 -17.52
CA TYR A 147 -6.37 16.43 -18.31
C TYR A 147 -6.70 15.53 -19.51
N CYS A 148 -7.98 15.27 -19.78
CA CYS A 148 -8.37 14.50 -20.96
C CYS A 148 -8.49 15.38 -22.21
N SER A 149 -8.15 14.78 -23.34
CA SER A 149 -8.29 15.34 -24.69
C SER A 149 -9.73 15.42 -25.18
N LYS A 150 -10.69 14.81 -24.45
CA LYS A 150 -12.11 14.68 -24.82
C LYS A 150 -12.34 13.97 -26.16
N ASP A 151 -11.46 13.03 -26.48
CA ASP A 151 -11.48 12.18 -27.66
C ASP A 151 -11.55 10.68 -27.27
N GLU A 152 -11.12 9.78 -28.15
CA GLU A 152 -11.06 8.34 -27.92
C GLU A 152 -10.08 7.92 -26.81
N ASN A 153 -9.24 8.80 -26.27
CA ASN A 153 -8.28 8.47 -25.21
C ASN A 153 -8.76 8.93 -23.82
N SER A 154 -9.99 9.45 -23.72
CA SER A 154 -10.52 10.05 -22.49
C SER A 154 -10.74 9.07 -21.34
N SER A 155 -11.01 7.80 -21.64
CA SER A 155 -11.23 6.74 -20.64
C SER A 155 -11.06 5.34 -21.23
N CYS A 156 -11.15 4.34 -20.37
CA CYS A 156 -11.33 2.94 -20.77
C CYS A 156 -12.74 2.72 -21.34
N TRP A 157 -12.96 1.54 -21.93
CA TRP A 157 -14.27 1.12 -22.40
C TRP A 157 -15.23 0.85 -21.24
N ILE A 158 -16.39 1.50 -21.25
CA ILE A 158 -17.43 1.39 -20.22
C ILE A 158 -18.65 0.68 -20.82
N ARG A 159 -19.15 -0.33 -20.11
CA ARG A 159 -20.39 -1.04 -20.48
C ARG A 159 -21.61 -0.15 -20.31
N VAL A 160 -22.52 -0.24 -21.26
CA VAL A 160 -23.78 0.51 -21.27
C VAL A 160 -24.92 -0.43 -20.88
N SER A 161 -25.71 -0.02 -19.88
CA SER A 161 -26.93 -0.76 -19.51
C SER A 161 -27.96 -0.66 -20.62
N HIS A 162 -28.58 -1.79 -20.98
CA HIS A 162 -29.64 -1.87 -21.98
C HIS A 162 -30.93 -2.38 -21.32
N PRO A 163 -32.12 -1.95 -21.80
CA PRO A 163 -33.41 -2.44 -21.27
C PRO A 163 -33.58 -3.95 -21.39
N TRP A 164 -32.98 -4.57 -22.42
CA TRP A 164 -32.99 -6.00 -22.65
C TRP A 164 -31.62 -6.43 -23.21
N ALA A 165 -31.04 -7.50 -22.65
CA ALA A 165 -29.75 -8.05 -23.08
C ALA A 165 -29.75 -9.58 -22.92
N GLY A 166 -29.78 -10.31 -24.03
CA GLY A 166 -29.72 -11.76 -24.10
C GLY A 166 -28.58 -12.26 -24.99
N SER A 167 -28.45 -13.58 -25.12
CA SER A 167 -27.44 -14.17 -26.01
C SER A 167 -27.80 -13.88 -27.47
N SER A 168 -27.10 -12.94 -28.10
CA SER A 168 -27.29 -12.49 -29.49
C SER A 168 -28.65 -11.85 -29.84
N PHE A 169 -29.52 -11.62 -28.85
CA PHE A 169 -30.81 -10.93 -29.00
C PHE A 169 -31.03 -9.99 -27.81
N GLY A 170 -31.74 -8.88 -28.01
CA GLY A 170 -32.01 -7.89 -26.96
C GLY A 170 -32.01 -6.48 -27.50
#